data_AF-A0A7J9LGD4-F1
#
_entry.id   AF-A0A7J9LGD4-F1
#
_cell.length_a   1.000
_cell.length_b   1.000
_cell.length_c   1.000
_cell.angle_alpha   90.00
_cell.angle_beta   90.00
_cell.angle_gamma   90.00
#
_symmetry.space_group_name_H-M   'P 1'
#
loop_
_entity.id
_entity.type
_entity.pdbx_description
1 polymer ?
#
loop_
_entity_poly.entity_id
_entity_poly.type
_entity_poly.pdbx_seq_one_letter_code
_entity_poly.pdbx_strand_id
1 'polypeptide(L)'
;MHKAGNFEEIKRVLKFILSDDNLRNPVEEILSLFDFEFDNSYFLNKLSDLLFRVCVDNKRFEEANLVFDYMKKMGFNIDERSCILYLVALKKSDKGDSFFVFFRRMVKSGVEIGAYSMTIVIDGLCRRGEVEKGRELMNEMASKGVKANVVTYNTILNAYVKRKDFGVVSEVLMLMEREEVEYNAATYTVLIEHFGNIGKHDEVEKLFDEMRERKVEMDVHLYTSMIHWHCRRGSIKKAVSLFDELTEKGLVPNARVYGALIDGLCKTGQMEAAQLLLKDMQSQKIVVNQVIINTLLHGYCRKGMMDDALRLVAVMEKKGFKPDVFTYNIMASGMSRLKRYEEAKRWLFMMVENQLTPNAINFTTLIDIHCKEGNIVEAKRLFRQLQGKGESPNTVTYNALIDGYSKKGEMKDAYKLRHEMEAKGRIPDVYTYTSLVHGECSFGNIDEAMKLFNEMRQKGLVPNVVTYTAIISGLSKKGRSDEAFRLYNEMISLGHVPDQRVYSSLVGFIEMFVYCINLRLVLHLGRVEDPAIFLKNCSGDLVYDMFVLPPVMMAKLC
;
A
#
# COMPACT_ATOMS: atom_id res chain seq x y z
N MET A 1 22.89 -15.80 -57.18
CA MET A 1 23.42 -14.76 -56.25
C MET A 1 22.70 -14.84 -54.88
N HIS A 2 22.84 -15.95 -54.15
CA HIS A 2 22.20 -16.15 -52.84
C HIS A 2 23.25 -16.62 -51.82
N LYS A 3 24.02 -15.69 -51.25
CA LYS A 3 24.86 -15.96 -50.07
C LYS A 3 24.43 -15.04 -48.94
N ALA A 4 24.37 -15.58 -47.72
CA ALA A 4 23.99 -14.86 -46.50
C ALA A 4 24.82 -13.59 -46.24
N GLY A 5 26.05 -13.53 -46.76
CA GLY A 5 26.91 -12.34 -46.69
C GLY A 5 26.32 -11.07 -47.33
N ASN A 6 25.52 -11.19 -48.39
CA ASN A 6 24.94 -10.02 -49.08
C ASN A 6 23.84 -9.35 -48.24
N PHE A 7 23.03 -10.11 -47.48
CA PHE A 7 21.96 -9.51 -46.68
C PHE A 7 22.48 -8.75 -45.45
N GLU A 8 23.60 -9.16 -44.88
CA GLU A 8 24.22 -8.44 -43.76
C GLU A 8 24.88 -7.13 -44.21
N GLU A 9 25.40 -7.10 -45.44
CA GLU A 9 25.91 -5.88 -46.07
C GLU A 9 24.78 -4.92 -46.44
N ILE A 10 23.69 -5.43 -47.05
CA ILE A 10 22.47 -4.66 -47.30
C ILE A 10 21.90 -4.10 -45.98
N LYS A 11 21.86 -4.89 -44.92
CA LYS A 11 21.39 -4.43 -43.59
C LYS A 11 22.23 -3.27 -43.05
N ARG A 12 23.56 -3.30 -43.23
CA ARG A 12 24.46 -2.20 -42.83
C ARG A 12 24.19 -0.94 -43.64
N VAL A 13 24.01 -1.08 -44.96
CA VAL A 13 23.66 0.05 -45.85
C VAL A 13 22.32 0.66 -45.46
N LEU A 14 21.28 -0.17 -45.27
CA LEU A 14 19.96 0.31 -44.85
C LEU A 14 20.00 1.01 -43.49
N LYS A 15 20.78 0.49 -42.52
CA LYS A 15 20.98 1.16 -41.24
C LYS A 15 21.64 2.52 -41.41
N PHE A 16 22.68 2.62 -42.22
CA PHE A 16 23.35 3.89 -42.50
C PHE A 16 22.39 4.91 -43.12
N ILE A 17 21.66 4.53 -44.18
CA ILE A 17 20.66 5.37 -44.83
C ILE A 17 19.60 5.86 -43.83
N LEU A 18 19.10 4.96 -42.97
CA LEU A 18 18.05 5.29 -42.02
C LEU A 18 18.53 6.06 -40.79
N SER A 19 19.85 6.18 -40.60
CA SER A 19 20.48 6.98 -39.54
C SER A 19 20.91 8.37 -40.01
N ASP A 20 20.83 8.65 -41.31
CA ASP A 20 21.15 9.97 -41.87
C ASP A 20 19.93 10.89 -41.81
N ASP A 21 19.97 11.84 -40.87
CA ASP A 21 18.90 12.82 -40.64
C ASP A 21 18.72 13.81 -41.82
N ASN A 22 19.65 13.84 -42.78
CA ASN A 22 19.57 14.72 -43.95
C ASN A 22 18.73 14.15 -45.10
N LEU A 23 18.40 12.85 -45.07
CA LEU A 23 17.59 12.21 -46.09
C LEU A 23 16.11 12.36 -45.76
N ARG A 24 15.35 12.99 -46.68
CA ARG A 24 13.90 13.18 -46.56
C ARG A 24 13.19 11.97 -47.15
N ASN A 25 12.39 11.28 -46.35
CA ASN A 25 11.59 10.09 -46.74
C ASN A 25 12.37 8.95 -47.42
N PRO A 26 13.52 8.49 -46.86
CA PRO A 26 14.37 7.49 -47.51
C PRO A 26 13.66 6.16 -47.81
N VAL A 27 12.65 5.80 -47.02
CA VAL A 27 11.90 4.54 -47.20
C VAL A 27 10.95 4.60 -48.40
N GLU A 28 10.30 5.73 -48.67
CA GLU A 28 9.42 5.86 -49.84
C GLU A 28 10.22 5.74 -51.14
N GLU A 29 11.42 6.33 -51.19
CA GLU A 29 12.33 6.21 -52.33
C GLU A 29 12.77 4.75 -52.52
N ILE A 30 13.18 4.07 -51.45
CA ILE A 30 13.55 2.64 -51.51
C ILE A 30 12.39 1.78 -52.04
N LEU A 31 11.17 2.00 -51.54
CA LEU A 31 9.99 1.26 -52.01
C LEU A 31 9.67 1.57 -53.48
N SER A 32 9.88 2.80 -53.95
CA SER A 32 9.70 3.16 -55.36
C SER A 32 10.68 2.41 -56.28
N LEU A 33 11.92 2.20 -55.85
CA LEU A 33 12.92 1.42 -56.60
C LEU A 33 12.54 -0.06 -56.69
N PHE A 34 11.88 -0.60 -55.66
CA PHE A 34 11.40 -1.99 -55.67
C PHE A 34 10.38 -2.25 -56.78
N ASP A 35 9.54 -1.25 -57.09
CA ASP A 35 8.52 -1.36 -58.15
C ASP A 35 9.10 -1.28 -59.57
N PHE A 36 10.33 -0.76 -59.75
CA PHE A 36 10.95 -0.56 -61.07
C PHE A 36 12.04 -1.58 -61.43
N GLU A 37 12.81 -2.09 -60.46
CA GLU A 37 14.07 -2.80 -60.77
C GLU A 37 14.06 -4.32 -60.54
N PHE A 38 13.02 -4.88 -59.89
CA PHE A 38 13.09 -6.26 -59.38
C PHE A 38 11.89 -7.13 -59.78
N ASP A 39 12.10 -8.10 -60.67
CA ASP A 39 11.08 -9.11 -61.04
C ASP A 39 10.99 -10.30 -60.05
N ASN A 40 11.98 -10.46 -59.16
CA ASN A 40 12.04 -11.62 -58.27
C ASN A 40 11.25 -11.38 -56.97
N SER A 41 9.98 -11.81 -56.96
CA SER A 41 9.06 -11.74 -55.83
C SER A 41 9.63 -12.32 -54.51
N TYR A 42 10.42 -13.39 -54.57
CA TYR A 42 11.02 -14.00 -53.37
C TYR A 42 12.10 -13.10 -52.75
N PHE A 43 12.95 -12.50 -53.58
CA PHE A 43 13.97 -11.57 -53.11
C PHE A 43 13.36 -10.28 -52.56
N LEU A 44 12.34 -9.75 -53.24
CA LEU A 44 11.63 -8.54 -52.82
C LEU A 44 10.95 -8.72 -51.45
N ASN A 45 10.34 -9.89 -51.21
CA ASN A 45 9.75 -10.22 -49.92
C ASN A 45 10.81 -10.18 -48.80
N LYS A 46 11.94 -10.88 -48.98
CA LYS A 46 13.02 -10.90 -47.98
C LYS A 46 13.64 -9.53 -47.74
N LEU A 47 13.77 -8.72 -48.78
CA LEU A 47 14.33 -7.37 -48.68
C LEU A 47 13.36 -6.42 -47.97
N SER A 48 12.06 -6.52 -48.25
CA SER A 48 11.01 -5.75 -47.58
C SER A 48 10.91 -6.11 -46.09
N ASP A 49 11.00 -7.40 -45.75
CA ASP A 49 11.06 -7.87 -44.36
C ASP A 49 12.31 -7.33 -43.61
N LEU A 50 13.46 -7.33 -44.29
CA LEU A 50 14.69 -6.75 -43.72
C LEU A 50 14.55 -5.24 -43.50
N LEU A 51 14.02 -4.52 -44.49
CA LEU A 51 13.78 -3.07 -44.40
C LEU A 51 12.83 -2.75 -43.24
N PHE A 52 11.72 -3.51 -43.12
CA PHE A 52 10.79 -3.37 -42.00
C PHE A 52 11.51 -3.51 -40.66
N ARG A 53 12.28 -4.60 -40.45
CA ARG A 53 13.05 -4.82 -39.22
C ARG A 53 14.05 -3.70 -38.93
N VAL A 54 14.74 -3.17 -39.93
CA VAL A 54 15.67 -2.05 -39.74
C VAL A 54 14.94 -0.76 -39.35
N CYS A 55 13.76 -0.50 -39.90
CA CYS A 55 12.92 0.64 -39.48
C CYS A 55 12.49 0.49 -38.01
N VAL A 56 12.09 -0.73 -37.60
CA VAL A 56 11.72 -1.05 -36.21
C VAL A 56 12.88 -0.79 -35.25
N ASP A 57 14.08 -1.31 -35.57
CA ASP A 57 15.27 -1.17 -34.73
C ASP A 57 15.65 0.30 -34.48
N ASN A 58 15.44 1.16 -35.49
CA ASN A 58 15.70 2.60 -35.41
C ASN A 58 14.51 3.41 -34.86
N LYS A 59 13.44 2.75 -34.38
CA LYS A 59 12.22 3.39 -33.85
C LYS A 59 11.49 4.30 -34.85
N ARG A 60 11.68 4.09 -36.16
CA ARG A 60 11.00 4.82 -37.24
C ARG A 60 9.66 4.17 -37.55
N PHE A 61 8.69 4.33 -36.63
CA PHE A 61 7.41 3.62 -36.66
C PHE A 61 6.53 3.96 -37.88
N GLU A 62 6.50 5.22 -38.34
CA GLU A 62 5.70 5.61 -39.51
C GLU A 62 6.20 4.93 -40.79
N GLU A 63 7.50 4.91 -41.00
CA GLU A 63 8.12 4.25 -42.15
C GLU A 63 7.98 2.73 -42.08
N ALA A 64 8.10 2.14 -40.89
CA ALA A 64 7.79 0.73 -40.71
C ALA A 64 6.34 0.41 -41.10
N ASN A 65 5.38 1.28 -40.81
CA ASN A 65 4.00 1.12 -41.27
C ASN A 65 3.89 1.18 -42.81
N LEU A 66 4.64 2.07 -43.47
CA LEU A 66 4.68 2.14 -44.94
C LEU A 66 5.19 0.85 -45.57
N VAL A 67 6.30 0.30 -45.05
CA VAL A 67 6.85 -0.99 -45.53
C VAL A 67 5.86 -2.12 -45.29
N PHE A 68 5.17 -2.13 -44.14
CA PHE A 68 4.14 -3.13 -43.84
C PHE A 68 2.96 -3.05 -44.83
N ASP A 69 2.49 -1.85 -45.15
CA ASP A 69 1.42 -1.65 -46.14
C ASP A 69 1.84 -2.04 -47.55
N TYR A 70 3.10 -1.79 -47.91
CA TYR A 70 3.69 -2.28 -49.16
C TYR A 70 3.70 -3.80 -49.24
N MET A 71 4.22 -4.48 -48.21
CA MET A 71 4.26 -5.94 -48.14
C MET A 71 2.86 -6.55 -48.27
N LYS A 72 1.85 -5.93 -47.64
CA LYS A 72 0.45 -6.33 -47.76
C LYS A 72 -0.09 -6.12 -49.18
N LYS A 73 0.17 -4.96 -49.80
CA LYS A 73 -0.26 -4.64 -51.17
C LYS A 73 0.28 -5.65 -52.19
N MET A 74 1.53 -6.09 -52.00
CA MET A 74 2.18 -7.07 -52.88
C MET A 74 1.81 -8.53 -52.57
N GLY A 75 0.99 -8.78 -51.54
CA GLY A 75 0.57 -10.13 -51.17
C GLY A 75 1.70 -10.99 -50.60
N PHE A 76 2.73 -10.37 -50.02
CA PHE A 76 3.85 -11.09 -49.43
C PHE A 76 3.46 -11.78 -48.12
N ASN A 77 4.05 -12.95 -47.86
CA ASN A 77 3.92 -13.61 -46.57
C ASN A 77 4.76 -12.87 -45.52
N ILE A 78 4.10 -12.21 -44.57
CA ILE A 78 4.72 -11.41 -43.53
C ILE A 78 5.10 -12.32 -42.35
N ASP A 79 6.37 -12.32 -41.96
CA ASP A 79 6.88 -13.13 -40.85
C ASP A 79 6.37 -12.59 -39.50
N GLU A 80 5.85 -13.49 -38.66
CA GLU A 80 5.41 -13.18 -37.29
C GLU A 80 6.58 -12.60 -36.47
N ARG A 81 7.80 -13.11 -36.65
CA ARG A 81 8.99 -12.65 -35.88
C ARG A 81 9.29 -11.17 -36.09
N SER A 82 9.12 -10.70 -37.32
CA SER A 82 9.28 -9.29 -37.67
C SER A 82 8.19 -8.44 -37.00
N CYS A 83 6.94 -8.91 -37.01
CA CYS A 83 5.84 -8.24 -36.32
C CYS A 83 6.00 -8.22 -34.79
N ILE A 84 6.53 -9.29 -34.19
CA ILE A 84 6.87 -9.37 -32.76
C ILE A 84 7.88 -8.29 -32.37
N LEU A 85 8.94 -8.10 -33.17
CA LEU A 85 9.92 -7.04 -32.92
C LEU A 85 9.26 -5.66 -32.90
N TYR A 86 8.33 -5.41 -33.82
CA TYR A 86 7.57 -4.17 -33.87
C TYR A 86 6.67 -3.98 -32.64
N LEU A 87 5.94 -5.01 -32.23
CA LEU A 87 5.11 -4.99 -31.02
C LEU A 87 5.98 -4.72 -29.77
N VAL A 88 7.15 -5.36 -29.64
CA VAL A 88 8.07 -5.12 -28.52
C VAL A 88 8.61 -3.69 -28.53
N ALA A 89 8.93 -3.14 -29.71
CA ALA A 89 9.39 -1.75 -29.84
C ALA A 89 8.29 -0.74 -29.48
N LEU A 90 7.06 -0.95 -29.96
CA LEU A 90 5.89 -0.13 -29.63
C LEU A 90 5.55 -0.16 -28.14
N LYS A 91 5.65 -1.34 -27.51
CA LYS A 91 5.44 -1.49 -26.06
C LYS A 91 6.45 -0.68 -25.24
N LYS A 92 7.68 -0.51 -25.74
CA LYS A 92 8.73 0.27 -25.05
C LYS A 92 8.59 1.78 -25.28
N SER A 93 7.92 2.22 -26.34
CA SER A 93 7.81 3.64 -26.71
C SER A 93 6.56 4.35 -26.15
N ASP A 94 5.79 3.69 -25.29
CA ASP A 94 4.56 4.20 -24.63
C ASP A 94 3.49 4.75 -25.59
N LYS A 95 3.58 4.44 -26.89
CA LYS A 95 2.57 4.78 -27.91
C LYS A 95 1.40 3.79 -27.83
N GLY A 96 0.54 4.00 -26.84
CA GLY A 96 -0.56 3.12 -26.44
C GLY A 96 -1.50 2.69 -27.58
N ASP A 97 -2.08 3.67 -28.27
CA ASP A 97 -3.13 3.44 -29.27
C ASP A 97 -2.61 2.70 -30.52
N SER A 98 -1.37 3.00 -30.94
CA SER A 98 -0.75 2.39 -32.11
C SER A 98 -0.46 0.89 -31.92
N PHE A 99 -0.23 0.44 -30.68
CA PHE A 99 0.12 -0.95 -30.37
C PHE A 99 -1.01 -1.94 -30.66
N PHE A 100 -2.22 -1.67 -30.16
CA PHE A 100 -3.35 -2.58 -30.37
C PHE A 100 -3.89 -2.49 -31.81
N VAL A 101 -3.84 -1.28 -32.40
CA VAL A 101 -4.17 -1.07 -33.82
C VAL A 101 -3.26 -1.90 -34.73
N PHE A 102 -1.95 -1.90 -34.49
CA PHE A 102 -1.03 -2.72 -35.27
C PHE A 102 -1.29 -4.22 -35.10
N PHE A 103 -1.55 -4.70 -33.88
CA PHE A 103 -1.92 -6.11 -33.68
C PHE A 103 -3.18 -6.51 -34.47
N ARG A 104 -4.23 -5.68 -34.46
CA ARG A 104 -5.43 -5.93 -35.29
C ARG A 104 -5.11 -5.90 -36.79
N ARG A 105 -4.18 -5.05 -37.25
CA ARG A 105 -3.69 -5.05 -38.64
C ARG A 105 -2.98 -6.35 -38.99
N MET A 106 -2.08 -6.82 -38.12
CA MET A 106 -1.39 -8.10 -38.25
C MET A 106 -2.37 -9.27 -38.42
N VAL A 107 -3.40 -9.35 -37.57
CA VAL A 107 -4.47 -10.36 -37.66
C VAL A 107 -5.21 -10.27 -39.00
N LYS A 108 -5.61 -9.07 -39.42
CA LYS A 108 -6.35 -8.85 -40.68
C LYS A 108 -5.53 -9.12 -41.94
N SER A 109 -4.20 -9.02 -41.84
CA SER A 109 -3.28 -9.32 -42.95
C SER A 109 -2.99 -10.82 -43.11
N GLY A 110 -3.59 -11.68 -42.28
CA GLY A 110 -3.42 -13.13 -42.39
C GLY A 110 -2.11 -13.66 -41.81
N VAL A 111 -1.42 -12.87 -40.97
CA VAL A 111 -0.21 -13.32 -40.27
C VAL A 111 -0.59 -14.42 -39.27
N GLU A 112 0.11 -15.54 -39.31
CA GLU A 112 -0.06 -16.61 -38.32
C GLU A 112 0.35 -16.11 -36.92
N ILE A 113 -0.58 -16.16 -35.98
CA ILE A 113 -0.38 -15.62 -34.62
C ILE A 113 -0.16 -16.77 -33.67
N GLY A 114 1.06 -16.87 -33.15
CA GLY A 114 1.43 -17.79 -32.10
C GLY A 114 1.10 -17.27 -30.69
N ALA A 115 1.28 -18.15 -29.71
CA ALA A 115 1.05 -17.85 -28.31
C ALA A 115 1.88 -16.66 -27.80
N TYR A 116 3.14 -16.55 -28.23
CA TYR A 116 4.05 -15.51 -27.77
C TYR A 116 3.59 -14.10 -28.17
N SER A 117 3.12 -13.92 -29.41
CA SER A 117 2.55 -12.65 -29.89
C SER A 117 1.33 -12.23 -29.07
N MET A 118 0.41 -13.16 -28.81
CA MET A 118 -0.75 -12.90 -27.98
C MET A 118 -0.35 -12.55 -26.53
N THR A 119 0.61 -13.26 -25.92
CA THR A 119 1.13 -12.93 -24.59
C THR A 119 1.73 -11.51 -24.51
N ILE A 120 2.48 -11.08 -25.52
CA ILE A 120 3.04 -9.71 -25.57
C ILE A 120 1.92 -8.67 -25.58
N VAL A 121 0.87 -8.92 -26.36
CA VAL A 121 -0.27 -8.00 -26.49
C VAL A 121 -1.09 -7.93 -25.21
N ILE A 122 -1.37 -9.08 -24.60
CA ILE A 122 -2.03 -9.18 -23.29
C ILE A 122 -1.23 -8.40 -22.25
N ASP A 123 0.10 -8.59 -22.17
CA ASP A 123 0.95 -7.85 -21.22
C ASP A 123 0.98 -6.34 -21.49
N GLY A 124 0.99 -5.94 -22.77
CA GLY A 124 0.85 -4.53 -23.14
C GLY A 124 -0.48 -3.92 -22.68
N LEU A 125 -1.60 -4.61 -22.90
CA LEU A 125 -2.94 -4.18 -22.48
C LEU A 125 -3.05 -4.10 -20.95
N CYS A 126 -2.60 -5.13 -20.24
CA CYS A 126 -2.63 -5.17 -18.78
C CYS A 126 -1.84 -4.02 -18.13
N ARG A 127 -0.65 -3.68 -18.66
CA ARG A 127 0.16 -2.57 -18.14
C ARG A 127 -0.49 -1.21 -18.31
N ARG A 128 -1.28 -1.01 -19.36
CA ARG A 128 -2.08 0.21 -19.60
C ARG A 128 -3.38 0.24 -18.79
N GLY A 129 -3.65 -0.81 -18.02
CA GLY A 129 -4.89 -0.94 -17.28
C GLY A 129 -6.07 -1.28 -18.18
N GLU A 130 -5.90 -1.87 -19.37
CA GLU A 130 -6.99 -2.40 -20.21
C GLU A 130 -7.13 -3.91 -19.99
N VAL A 131 -7.27 -4.32 -18.73
CA VAL A 131 -7.19 -5.75 -18.33
C VAL A 131 -8.31 -6.58 -18.93
N GLU A 132 -9.52 -6.01 -19.09
CA GLU A 132 -10.66 -6.69 -19.72
C GLU A 132 -10.35 -7.10 -21.16
N LYS A 133 -9.78 -6.19 -21.97
CA LYS A 133 -9.36 -6.50 -23.34
C LYS A 133 -8.26 -7.56 -23.38
N GLY A 134 -7.38 -7.56 -22.38
CA GLY A 134 -6.38 -8.62 -22.19
C GLY A 134 -7.03 -9.98 -21.93
N ARG A 135 -8.09 -10.01 -21.11
CA ARG A 135 -8.87 -11.23 -20.82
C ARG A 135 -9.66 -11.72 -22.03
N GLU A 136 -10.30 -10.82 -22.77
CA GLU A 136 -10.97 -11.16 -24.04
C GLU A 136 -10.00 -11.80 -25.03
N LEU A 137 -8.79 -11.24 -25.18
CA LEU A 137 -7.77 -11.78 -26.07
C LEU A 137 -7.26 -13.16 -25.61
N MET A 138 -7.18 -13.40 -24.30
CA MET A 138 -6.88 -14.73 -23.76
C MET A 138 -7.97 -15.74 -24.07
N ASN A 139 -9.25 -15.35 -24.02
CA ASN A 139 -10.35 -16.22 -24.41
C ASN A 139 -10.35 -16.49 -25.92
N GLU A 140 -10.03 -15.48 -26.74
CA GLU A 140 -9.84 -15.62 -28.19
C GLU A 140 -8.71 -16.62 -28.49
N MET A 141 -7.59 -16.54 -27.76
CA MET A 141 -6.46 -17.46 -27.83
C MET A 141 -6.91 -18.92 -27.62
N ALA A 142 -7.71 -19.17 -26.58
CA ALA A 142 -8.27 -20.51 -26.31
C ALA A 142 -9.23 -20.98 -27.42
N SER A 143 -10.10 -20.10 -27.93
CA SER A 143 -11.06 -20.44 -29.00
C SER A 143 -10.37 -20.81 -30.33
N LYS A 144 -9.15 -20.32 -30.55
CA LYS A 144 -8.31 -20.61 -31.72
C LYS A 144 -7.43 -21.86 -31.53
N GLY A 145 -7.56 -22.57 -30.41
CA GLY A 145 -6.75 -23.74 -30.09
C GLY A 145 -5.32 -23.43 -29.70
N VAL A 146 -5.00 -22.15 -29.42
CA VAL A 146 -3.66 -21.76 -28.96
C VAL A 146 -3.63 -21.86 -27.43
N LYS A 147 -2.81 -22.76 -26.88
CA LYS A 147 -2.71 -22.94 -25.43
C LYS A 147 -2.00 -21.77 -24.75
N ALA A 148 -2.65 -21.15 -23.77
CA ALA A 148 -2.03 -20.13 -22.92
C ALA A 148 -0.95 -20.74 -22.04
N ASN A 149 0.20 -20.07 -21.93
CA ASN A 149 1.29 -20.47 -21.05
C ASN A 149 1.22 -19.74 -19.71
N VAL A 150 2.01 -20.21 -18.73
CA VAL A 150 2.08 -19.64 -17.36
C VAL A 150 2.35 -18.13 -17.35
N VAL A 151 3.12 -17.60 -18.31
CA VAL A 151 3.41 -16.16 -18.41
C VAL A 151 2.14 -15.36 -18.72
N THR A 152 1.30 -15.87 -19.62
CA THR A 152 0.02 -15.25 -19.99
C THR A 152 -0.92 -15.14 -18.79
N TYR A 153 -1.03 -16.24 -18.03
CA TYR A 153 -1.81 -16.26 -16.80
C TYR A 153 -1.25 -15.31 -15.74
N ASN A 154 0.06 -15.35 -15.46
CA ASN A 154 0.70 -14.47 -14.47
C ASN A 154 0.53 -12.99 -14.79
N THR A 155 0.61 -12.61 -16.07
CA THR A 155 0.34 -11.25 -16.53
C THR A 155 -1.07 -10.79 -16.19
N ILE A 156 -2.08 -11.63 -16.45
CA ILE A 156 -3.49 -11.31 -16.18
C ILE A 156 -3.76 -11.30 -14.67
N LEU A 157 -3.28 -12.31 -13.94
CA LEU A 157 -3.41 -12.39 -12.49
C LEU A 157 -2.81 -11.15 -11.82
N ASN A 158 -1.58 -10.77 -12.15
CA ASN A 158 -0.92 -9.59 -11.57
C ASN A 158 -1.71 -8.30 -11.86
N ALA A 159 -2.32 -8.20 -13.05
CA ALA A 159 -3.12 -7.03 -13.42
C ALA A 159 -4.42 -6.93 -12.59
N TYR A 160 -5.14 -8.03 -12.38
CA TYR A 160 -6.33 -8.06 -11.53
C TYR A 160 -6.00 -7.88 -10.05
N VAL A 161 -4.89 -8.45 -9.55
CA VAL A 161 -4.41 -8.23 -8.18
C VAL A 161 -4.14 -6.75 -7.91
N LYS A 162 -3.50 -6.04 -8.85
CA LYS A 162 -3.26 -4.59 -8.73
C LYS A 162 -4.56 -3.77 -8.72
N ARG A 163 -5.58 -4.21 -9.45
CA ARG A 163 -6.93 -3.61 -9.45
C ARG A 163 -7.75 -3.95 -8.22
N LYS A 164 -7.29 -4.89 -7.37
CA LYS A 164 -8.02 -5.44 -6.22
C LYS A 164 -9.32 -6.14 -6.60
N ASP A 165 -9.40 -6.65 -7.84
CA ASP A 165 -10.53 -7.46 -8.28
C ASP A 165 -10.25 -8.93 -7.95
N PHE A 166 -10.63 -9.32 -6.74
CA PHE A 166 -10.24 -10.61 -6.19
C PHE A 166 -11.13 -11.77 -6.66
N GLY A 167 -12.34 -11.50 -7.17
CA GLY A 167 -13.24 -12.52 -7.69
C GLY A 167 -12.69 -13.15 -8.98
N VAL A 168 -12.29 -12.29 -9.92
CA VAL A 168 -11.73 -12.74 -11.22
C VAL A 168 -10.40 -13.47 -11.01
N VAL A 169 -9.60 -13.10 -10.01
CA VAL A 169 -8.36 -13.82 -9.69
C VAL A 169 -8.64 -15.28 -9.36
N SER A 170 -9.64 -15.57 -8.53
CA SER A 170 -10.01 -16.96 -8.20
C SER A 170 -10.49 -17.74 -9.43
N GLU A 171 -11.24 -17.11 -10.33
CA GLU A 171 -11.67 -17.73 -11.60
C GLU A 171 -10.50 -18.08 -12.52
N VAL A 172 -9.51 -17.19 -12.61
CA VAL A 172 -8.31 -17.43 -13.43
C VAL A 172 -7.45 -18.56 -12.86
N LEU A 173 -7.39 -18.71 -11.53
CA LEU A 173 -6.67 -19.81 -10.88
C LEU A 173 -7.36 -21.17 -11.11
N MET A 174 -8.69 -21.23 -10.97
CA MET A 174 -9.45 -22.44 -11.31
C MET A 174 -9.26 -22.83 -12.78
N LEU A 175 -9.13 -21.84 -13.67
CA LEU A 175 -8.82 -22.08 -15.07
C LEU A 175 -7.40 -22.65 -15.26
N MET A 176 -6.39 -22.14 -14.55
CA MET A 176 -5.03 -22.70 -14.61
C MET A 176 -4.99 -24.16 -14.17
N GLU A 177 -5.70 -24.51 -13.10
CA GLU A 177 -5.79 -25.88 -12.60
C GLU A 177 -6.47 -26.80 -13.60
N ARG A 178 -7.59 -26.37 -14.20
CA ARG A 178 -8.33 -27.13 -15.22
C ARG A 178 -7.51 -27.38 -16.49
N GLU A 179 -6.68 -26.42 -16.87
CA GLU A 179 -5.80 -26.52 -18.04
C GLU A 179 -4.43 -27.15 -17.69
N GLU A 180 -4.26 -27.66 -16.47
CA GLU A 180 -3.05 -28.34 -15.96
C GLU A 180 -1.78 -27.50 -16.13
N VAL A 181 -1.88 -26.18 -15.91
CA VAL A 181 -0.74 -25.26 -16.03
C VAL A 181 0.05 -25.24 -14.72
N GLU A 182 1.27 -25.76 -14.74
CA GLU A 182 2.15 -25.77 -13.57
C GLU A 182 2.53 -24.36 -13.09
N TYR A 183 2.53 -24.19 -11.77
CA TYR A 183 2.91 -22.94 -11.12
C TYR A 183 4.44 -22.80 -11.06
N ASN A 184 4.92 -21.62 -11.47
CA ASN A 184 6.33 -21.23 -11.32
C ASN A 184 6.50 -20.16 -10.23
N ALA A 185 7.74 -19.76 -9.95
CA ALA A 185 8.07 -18.76 -8.93
C ALA A 185 7.29 -17.43 -9.08
N ALA A 186 7.07 -16.99 -10.32
CA ALA A 186 6.28 -15.79 -10.61
C ALA A 186 4.79 -15.96 -10.28
N THR A 187 4.24 -17.17 -10.46
CA THR A 187 2.85 -17.50 -10.10
C THR A 187 2.68 -17.43 -8.59
N TYR A 188 3.54 -18.11 -7.84
CA TYR A 188 3.53 -18.06 -6.38
C TYR A 188 3.72 -16.64 -5.84
N THR A 189 4.56 -15.82 -6.48
CA THR A 189 4.73 -14.41 -6.08
C THR A 189 3.40 -13.64 -6.16
N VAL A 190 2.68 -13.75 -7.28
CA VAL A 190 1.38 -13.09 -7.47
C VAL A 190 0.33 -13.60 -6.47
N LEU A 191 0.32 -14.91 -6.21
CA LEU A 191 -0.60 -15.53 -5.25
C LEU A 191 -0.35 -15.07 -3.80
N ILE A 192 0.91 -15.04 -3.37
CA ILE A 192 1.30 -14.58 -2.03
C ILE A 192 0.93 -13.11 -1.85
N GLU A 193 1.14 -12.26 -2.86
CA GLU A 193 0.70 -10.87 -2.83
C GLU A 193 -0.83 -10.76 -2.77
N HIS A 194 -1.55 -11.56 -3.55
CA HIS A 194 -3.02 -11.58 -3.57
C HIS A 194 -3.63 -11.97 -2.21
N PHE A 195 -3.36 -13.19 -1.75
CA PHE A 195 -3.91 -13.70 -0.49
C PHE A 195 -3.38 -12.91 0.71
N GLY A 196 -2.13 -12.44 0.63
CA GLY A 196 -1.54 -11.55 1.62
C GLY A 196 -2.28 -10.21 1.74
N ASN A 197 -2.74 -9.62 0.63
CA ASN A 197 -3.50 -8.38 0.63
C ASN A 197 -4.95 -8.55 1.10
N ILE A 198 -5.56 -9.73 0.89
CA ILE A 198 -6.91 -10.07 1.37
C ILE A 198 -6.90 -10.44 2.87
N GLY A 199 -5.73 -10.73 3.44
CA GLY A 199 -5.60 -11.17 4.83
C GLY A 199 -5.88 -12.66 5.05
N LYS A 200 -5.97 -13.46 3.97
CA LYS A 200 -6.08 -14.93 4.05
C LYS A 200 -4.72 -15.54 4.34
N HIS A 201 -4.27 -15.42 5.59
CA HIS A 201 -2.92 -15.83 5.98
C HIS A 201 -2.70 -17.35 5.92
N ASP A 202 -3.74 -18.15 6.17
CA ASP A 202 -3.64 -19.61 6.13
C ASP A 202 -3.41 -20.13 4.71
N GLU A 203 -4.03 -19.51 3.72
CA GLU A 203 -3.82 -19.86 2.31
C GLU A 203 -2.39 -19.53 1.85
N VAL A 204 -1.79 -18.46 2.35
CA VAL A 204 -0.39 -18.14 2.04
C VAL A 204 0.58 -19.15 2.64
N GLU A 205 0.34 -19.64 3.88
CA GLU A 205 1.18 -20.71 4.45
C GLU A 205 1.01 -22.03 3.67
N LYS A 206 -0.22 -22.40 3.27
CA LYS A 206 -0.45 -23.59 2.42
C LYS A 206 0.29 -23.50 1.09
N LEU A 207 0.23 -22.34 0.42
CA LEU A 207 0.96 -22.11 -0.82
C LEU A 207 2.47 -22.25 -0.63
N PHE A 208 2.99 -21.88 0.54
CA PHE A 208 4.40 -22.02 0.85
C PHE A 208 4.81 -23.49 1.05
N ASP A 209 4.00 -24.26 1.77
CA ASP A 209 4.22 -25.69 1.96
C ASP A 209 4.15 -26.44 0.61
N GLU A 210 3.14 -26.16 -0.21
CA GLU A 210 2.99 -26.72 -1.55
C GLU A 210 4.19 -26.39 -2.45
N MET A 211 4.67 -25.14 -2.42
CA MET A 211 5.85 -24.72 -3.19
C MET A 211 7.11 -25.49 -2.78
N ARG A 212 7.26 -25.78 -1.48
CA ARG A 212 8.38 -26.59 -0.94
C ARG A 212 8.26 -28.06 -1.34
N GLU A 213 7.06 -28.63 -1.29
CA GLU A 213 6.79 -30.01 -1.72
C GLU A 213 7.07 -30.20 -3.21
N ARG A 214 6.67 -29.22 -4.04
CA ARG A 214 6.93 -29.19 -5.48
C ARG A 214 8.38 -28.82 -5.83
N LYS A 215 9.23 -28.51 -4.85
CA LYS A 215 10.64 -28.11 -5.01
C LYS A 215 10.83 -26.98 -6.03
N VAL A 216 9.94 -26.00 -6.00
CA VAL A 216 10.04 -24.83 -6.90
C VAL A 216 11.29 -24.04 -6.56
N GLU A 217 12.14 -23.79 -7.55
CA GLU A 217 13.31 -22.92 -7.37
C GLU A 217 12.87 -21.48 -7.11
N MET A 218 13.13 -21.01 -5.90
CA MET A 218 12.80 -19.64 -5.50
C MET A 218 13.85 -18.66 -6.02
N ASP A 219 13.38 -17.62 -6.71
CA ASP A 219 14.20 -16.49 -7.07
C ASP A 219 14.18 -15.40 -5.96
N VAL A 220 15.04 -14.40 -6.11
CA VAL A 220 15.12 -13.26 -5.16
C VAL A 220 13.78 -12.53 -5.04
N HIS A 221 12.96 -12.51 -6.09
CA HIS A 221 11.67 -11.80 -6.09
C HIS A 221 10.64 -12.51 -5.22
N LEU A 222 10.56 -13.84 -5.30
CA LEU A 222 9.69 -14.66 -4.49
C LEU A 222 10.07 -14.58 -3.00
N TYR A 223 11.37 -14.69 -2.68
CA TYR A 223 11.87 -14.45 -1.32
C TYR A 223 11.51 -13.05 -0.81
N THR A 224 11.68 -12.01 -1.63
CA THR A 224 11.32 -10.62 -1.26
C THR A 224 9.85 -10.53 -0.87
N SER A 225 8.96 -11.14 -1.66
CA SER A 225 7.52 -11.11 -1.46
C SER A 225 7.11 -11.84 -0.17
N MET A 226 7.72 -12.99 0.08
CA MET A 226 7.53 -13.76 1.32
C MET A 226 8.01 -13.03 2.57
N ILE A 227 9.24 -12.50 2.52
CA ILE A 227 9.83 -11.70 3.61
C ILE A 227 8.94 -10.51 3.92
N HIS A 228 8.55 -9.76 2.90
CA HIS A 228 7.68 -8.60 3.05
C HIS A 228 6.30 -8.97 3.63
N TRP A 229 5.72 -10.09 3.21
CA TRP A 229 4.46 -10.59 3.77
C TRP A 229 4.59 -10.96 5.26
N HIS A 230 5.64 -11.70 5.65
CA HIS A 230 5.91 -12.00 7.07
C HIS A 230 6.17 -10.74 7.89
N CYS A 231 6.89 -9.76 7.34
CA CYS A 231 7.10 -8.46 7.97
C CYS A 231 5.78 -7.71 8.20
N ARG A 232 4.87 -7.70 7.23
CA ARG A 232 3.54 -7.08 7.37
C ARG A 232 2.69 -7.74 8.47
N ARG A 233 2.79 -9.06 8.63
CA ARG A 233 2.13 -9.82 9.71
C ARG A 233 2.80 -9.65 11.08
N GLY A 234 3.97 -9.04 11.16
CA GLY A 234 4.77 -8.94 12.38
C GLY A 234 5.54 -10.21 12.75
N SER A 235 5.53 -11.25 11.89
CA SER A 235 6.27 -12.50 12.09
C SER A 235 7.75 -12.36 11.71
N ILE A 236 8.46 -11.44 12.37
CA ILE A 236 9.84 -11.05 12.03
C ILE A 236 10.81 -12.22 12.08
N LYS A 237 10.66 -13.16 13.02
CA LYS A 237 11.55 -14.34 13.12
C LYS A 237 11.55 -15.17 11.84
N LYS A 238 10.36 -15.43 11.25
CA LYS A 238 10.22 -16.14 9.97
C LYS A 238 10.79 -15.31 8.81
N ALA A 239 10.62 -13.99 8.84
CA ALA A 239 11.17 -13.10 7.81
C ALA A 239 12.71 -13.12 7.80
N VAL A 240 13.34 -13.10 8.97
CA VAL A 240 14.81 -13.18 9.10
C VAL A 240 15.31 -14.57 8.69
N SER A 241 14.65 -15.66 9.10
CA SER A 241 15.06 -17.01 8.67
C SER A 241 14.99 -17.20 7.15
N LEU A 242 14.02 -16.59 6.48
CA LEU A 242 13.94 -16.61 5.01
C LEU A 242 15.03 -15.77 4.35
N PHE A 243 15.48 -14.71 5.01
CA PHE A 243 16.63 -13.92 4.56
C PHE A 243 17.93 -14.72 4.69
N ASP A 244 18.12 -15.41 5.80
CA ASP A 244 19.27 -16.30 6.02
C ASP A 244 19.28 -17.42 4.96
N GLU A 245 18.13 -18.08 4.72
CA GLU A 245 17.98 -19.10 3.68
C GLU A 245 18.33 -18.57 2.27
N LEU A 246 17.91 -17.33 1.95
CA LEU A 246 18.27 -16.67 0.69
C LEU A 246 19.78 -16.52 0.55
N THR A 247 20.48 -16.11 1.62
CA THR A 247 21.94 -15.93 1.60
C THR A 247 22.70 -17.27 1.56
N GLU A 248 22.21 -18.29 2.28
CA GLU A 248 22.80 -19.64 2.29
C GLU A 248 22.73 -20.30 0.90
N LYS A 249 21.67 -20.03 0.14
CA LYS A 249 21.54 -20.48 -1.26
C LYS A 249 22.42 -19.70 -2.25
N GLY A 250 23.22 -18.74 -1.79
CA GLY A 250 24.11 -17.95 -2.63
C GLY A 250 23.40 -16.89 -3.48
N LEU A 251 22.13 -16.60 -3.21
CA LEU A 251 21.40 -15.51 -3.85
C LEU A 251 21.80 -14.18 -3.20
N VAL A 252 22.08 -13.15 -4.01
CA VAL A 252 22.46 -11.83 -3.49
C VAL A 252 21.19 -11.03 -3.16
N PRO A 253 20.94 -10.67 -1.90
CA PRO A 253 19.80 -9.82 -1.56
C PRO A 253 19.97 -8.44 -2.18
N ASN A 254 18.88 -7.89 -2.72
CA ASN A 254 18.86 -6.54 -3.28
C ASN A 254 18.31 -5.52 -2.27
N ALA A 255 18.35 -4.23 -2.63
CA ALA A 255 17.84 -3.17 -1.77
C ALA A 255 16.36 -3.31 -1.37
N ARG A 256 15.53 -4.02 -2.15
CA ARG A 256 14.12 -4.26 -1.81
C ARG A 256 13.97 -5.26 -0.67
N VAL A 257 14.79 -6.32 -0.64
CA VAL A 257 14.81 -7.31 0.45
C VAL A 257 15.15 -6.62 1.78
N TYR A 258 16.25 -5.86 1.81
CA TYR A 258 16.64 -5.09 2.99
C TYR A 258 15.58 -4.07 3.39
N GLY A 259 15.03 -3.33 2.43
CA GLY A 259 13.96 -2.36 2.69
C GLY A 259 12.73 -2.98 3.33
N ALA A 260 12.32 -4.18 2.89
CA ALA A 260 11.19 -4.92 3.47
C ALA A 260 11.46 -5.35 4.91
N LEU A 261 12.64 -5.90 5.20
CA LEU A 261 13.04 -6.29 6.56
C LEU A 261 13.14 -5.08 7.50
N ILE A 262 13.80 -4.02 7.05
CA ILE A 262 13.95 -2.79 7.83
C ILE A 262 12.58 -2.19 8.15
N ASP A 263 11.65 -2.12 7.19
CA ASP A 263 10.27 -1.68 7.43
C ASP A 263 9.55 -2.57 8.45
N GLY A 264 9.67 -3.89 8.31
CA GLY A 264 9.10 -4.86 9.26
C GLY A 264 9.64 -4.68 10.69
N LEU A 265 10.95 -4.54 10.84
CA LEU A 265 11.62 -4.32 12.13
C LEU A 265 11.23 -2.98 12.75
N CYS A 266 11.13 -1.92 11.94
CA CYS A 266 10.65 -0.62 12.40
C CYS A 266 9.20 -0.71 12.92
N LYS A 267 8.34 -1.47 12.24
CA LYS A 267 6.93 -1.67 12.64
C LYS A 267 6.79 -2.45 13.94
N THR A 268 7.63 -3.46 14.18
CA THR A 268 7.64 -4.20 15.46
C THR A 268 8.45 -3.48 16.54
N GLY A 269 9.27 -2.50 16.17
CA GLY A 269 10.03 -1.64 17.07
C GLY A 269 11.40 -2.15 17.45
N GLN A 270 11.97 -3.06 16.67
CA GLN A 270 13.32 -3.59 16.86
C GLN A 270 14.30 -2.67 16.12
N MET A 271 14.51 -1.46 16.64
CA MET A 271 15.28 -0.42 15.94
C MET A 271 16.77 -0.77 15.83
N GLU A 272 17.33 -1.45 16.81
CA GLU A 272 18.72 -1.90 16.84
C GLU A 272 18.99 -2.91 15.71
N ALA A 273 18.10 -3.89 15.54
CA ALA A 273 18.19 -4.86 14.46
C ALA A 273 18.06 -4.19 13.08
N ALA A 274 17.18 -3.18 12.95
CA ALA A 274 17.05 -2.41 11.72
C ALA A 274 18.33 -1.63 11.37
N GLN A 275 19.04 -1.10 12.37
CA GLN A 275 20.37 -0.48 12.17
C GLN A 275 21.44 -1.49 11.75
N LEU A 276 21.44 -2.69 12.34
CA LEU A 276 22.39 -3.74 11.97
C LEU A 276 22.22 -4.15 10.51
N LEU A 277 20.99 -4.35 10.04
CA LEU A 277 20.72 -4.63 8.63
C LEU A 277 21.14 -3.50 7.70
N LEU A 278 21.00 -2.23 8.12
CA LEU A 278 21.50 -1.12 7.33
C LEU A 278 23.04 -1.17 7.20
N LYS A 279 23.75 -1.49 8.29
CA LYS A 279 25.21 -1.63 8.27
C LYS A 279 25.67 -2.80 7.41
N ASP A 280 24.97 -3.93 7.47
CA ASP A 280 25.22 -5.10 6.62
C ASP A 280 24.97 -4.79 5.14
N MET A 281 23.87 -4.10 4.81
CA MET A 281 23.61 -3.62 3.45
C MET A 281 24.77 -2.76 2.91
N GLN A 282 25.36 -1.90 3.76
CA GLN A 282 26.51 -1.08 3.40
C GLN A 282 27.81 -1.88 3.24
N SER A 283 28.06 -2.88 4.09
CA SER A 283 29.25 -3.74 4.01
C SER A 283 29.25 -4.58 2.72
N GLN A 284 28.07 -4.99 2.28
CA GLN A 284 27.84 -5.69 1.01
C GLN A 284 27.85 -4.75 -0.21
N LYS A 285 28.19 -3.46 -0.02
CA LYS A 285 28.25 -2.42 -1.07
C LYS A 285 26.93 -2.21 -1.81
N ILE A 286 25.80 -2.56 -1.20
CA ILE A 286 24.47 -2.30 -1.76
C ILE A 286 24.13 -0.83 -1.51
N VAL A 287 23.75 -0.11 -2.56
CA VAL A 287 23.45 1.34 -2.47
C VAL A 287 22.22 1.56 -1.59
N VAL A 288 22.43 2.22 -0.45
CA VAL A 288 21.34 2.73 0.40
C VAL A 288 20.66 3.86 -0.35
N ASN A 289 19.36 3.72 -0.61
CA ASN A 289 18.55 4.75 -1.24
C ASN A 289 17.80 5.58 -0.20
N GLN A 290 17.23 6.71 -0.64
CA GLN A 290 16.46 7.62 0.21
C GLN A 290 15.21 6.97 0.82
N VAL A 291 14.61 5.98 0.15
CA VAL A 291 13.43 5.26 0.64
C VAL A 291 13.76 4.50 1.94
N ILE A 292 14.89 3.78 1.99
CA ILE A 292 15.30 3.03 3.20
C ILE A 292 15.59 3.98 4.36
N ILE A 293 16.22 5.13 4.09
CA ILE A 293 16.48 6.15 5.11
C ILE A 293 15.16 6.71 5.65
N ASN A 294 14.22 7.08 4.77
CA ASN A 294 12.89 7.55 5.18
C ASN A 294 12.12 6.49 5.97
N THR A 295 12.23 5.20 5.63
CA THR A 295 11.64 4.10 6.41
C THR A 295 12.21 4.04 7.83
N LEU A 296 13.53 4.15 7.99
CA LEU A 296 14.17 4.18 9.32
C LEU A 296 13.79 5.43 10.11
N LEU A 297 13.78 6.61 9.47
CA LEU A 297 13.33 7.86 10.09
C LEU A 297 11.90 7.70 10.62
N HIS A 298 11.00 7.14 9.82
CA HIS A 298 9.64 6.86 10.22
C HIS A 298 9.57 5.90 11.42
N GLY A 299 10.42 4.87 11.43
CA GLY A 299 10.59 3.96 12.58
C GLY A 299 11.00 4.69 13.86
N TYR A 300 12.06 5.49 13.82
CA TYR A 300 12.55 6.26 14.99
C TYR A 300 11.51 7.25 15.50
N CYS A 301 10.92 8.05 14.59
CA CYS A 301 9.85 8.99 14.93
C CYS A 301 8.66 8.26 15.56
N ARG A 302 8.31 7.05 15.10
CA ARG A 302 7.20 6.28 15.66
C ARG A 302 7.47 5.80 17.08
N LYS A 303 8.73 5.46 17.39
CA LYS A 303 9.18 5.02 18.72
C LYS A 303 9.54 6.18 19.65
N GLY A 304 9.52 7.42 19.15
CA GLY A 304 9.86 8.61 19.92
C GLY A 304 11.36 8.87 20.06
N MET A 305 12.20 8.13 19.33
CA MET A 305 13.66 8.25 19.32
C MET A 305 14.10 9.41 18.41
N MET A 306 13.71 10.63 18.75
CA MET A 306 13.93 11.80 17.87
C MET A 306 15.41 12.15 17.70
N ASP A 307 16.26 11.89 18.69
CA ASP A 307 17.69 12.20 18.58
C ASP A 307 18.37 11.29 17.56
N ASP A 308 18.00 10.00 17.51
CA ASP A 308 18.42 9.07 16.46
C ASP A 308 17.90 9.49 15.09
N ALA A 309 16.64 9.95 15.02
CA ALA A 309 16.07 10.45 13.76
C ALA A 309 16.85 11.67 13.24
N LEU A 310 17.16 12.65 14.10
CA LEU A 310 17.95 13.83 13.74
C LEU A 310 19.38 13.46 13.33
N ARG A 311 20.03 12.53 14.03
CA ARG A 311 21.34 11.99 13.62
C ARG A 311 21.27 11.34 12.24
N LEU A 312 20.21 10.59 11.95
CA LEU A 312 20.04 9.94 10.65
C LEU A 312 19.82 10.96 9.52
N VAL A 313 19.11 12.07 9.76
CA VAL A 313 19.00 13.19 8.80
C VAL A 313 20.38 13.80 8.52
N ALA A 314 21.20 14.05 9.55
CA ALA A 314 22.55 14.59 9.34
C ALA A 314 23.44 13.64 8.53
N VAL A 315 23.32 12.32 8.75
CA VAL A 315 24.02 11.30 7.94
C VAL A 315 23.52 11.28 6.50
N MET A 316 22.21 11.46 6.28
CA MET A 316 21.58 11.54 4.96
C MET A 316 22.17 12.72 4.15
N GLU A 317 22.24 13.90 4.75
CA GLU A 317 22.81 15.10 4.14
C GLU A 317 24.30 14.95 3.83
N LYS A 318 25.08 14.39 4.76
CA LYS A 318 26.51 14.12 4.56
C LYS A 318 26.78 13.16 3.41
N LYS A 319 25.85 12.25 3.12
CA LYS A 319 25.90 11.32 1.98
C LYS A 319 25.43 11.94 0.67
N GLY A 320 25.05 13.22 0.66
CA GLY A 320 24.59 13.94 -0.53
C GLY A 320 23.10 13.82 -0.82
N PHE A 321 22.32 13.18 0.06
CA PHE A 321 20.86 13.13 -0.06
C PHE A 321 20.25 14.35 0.62
N LYS A 322 19.52 15.17 -0.13
CA LYS A 322 18.78 16.30 0.45
C LYS A 322 17.44 15.82 1.02
N PRO A 323 17.03 16.28 2.22
CA PRO A 323 15.71 16.01 2.76
C PRO A 323 14.61 16.35 1.75
N ASP A 324 13.69 15.42 1.51
CA ASP A 324 12.53 15.64 0.63
C ASP A 324 11.27 15.94 1.45
N VAL A 325 10.16 16.19 0.74
CA VAL A 325 8.85 16.44 1.36
C VAL A 325 8.46 15.34 2.35
N PHE A 326 8.82 14.08 2.05
CA PHE A 326 8.55 12.95 2.94
C PHE A 326 9.39 13.00 4.21
N THR A 327 10.68 13.31 4.12
CA THR A 327 11.56 13.50 5.28
C THR A 327 11.01 14.57 6.22
N TYR A 328 10.60 15.73 5.69
CA TYR A 328 10.02 16.81 6.51
C TYR A 328 8.71 16.39 7.18
N ASN A 329 7.81 15.71 6.44
CA ASN A 329 6.55 15.20 6.98
C ASN A 329 6.74 14.18 8.11
N ILE A 330 7.68 13.24 7.94
CA ILE A 330 7.99 12.22 8.95
C ILE A 330 8.47 12.86 10.25
N MET A 331 9.42 13.80 10.15
CA MET A 331 9.98 14.48 11.32
C MET A 331 8.94 15.35 12.04
N ALA A 332 8.18 16.16 11.28
CA ALA A 332 7.16 17.04 11.86
C ALA A 332 6.04 16.25 12.55
N SER A 333 5.55 15.17 11.93
CA SER A 333 4.53 14.29 12.53
C SER A 333 5.06 13.55 13.77
N GLY A 334 6.31 13.09 13.76
CA GLY A 334 6.98 12.51 14.91
C GLY A 334 7.08 13.47 16.09
N MET A 335 7.55 14.70 15.84
CA MET A 335 7.64 15.77 16.85
C MET A 335 6.27 16.17 17.40
N SER A 336 5.26 16.29 16.54
CA SER A 336 3.87 16.59 16.94
C SER A 336 3.32 15.55 17.92
N ARG A 337 3.60 14.26 17.69
CA ARG A 337 3.17 13.18 18.60
C ARG A 337 3.84 13.25 19.97
N LEU A 338 5.07 13.76 20.05
CA LEU A 338 5.79 13.97 21.30
C LEU A 338 5.48 15.33 21.93
N LYS A 339 4.47 16.05 21.43
CA LYS A 339 4.09 17.41 21.88
C LYS A 339 5.19 18.45 21.73
N ARG A 340 6.20 18.20 20.88
CA ARG A 340 7.27 19.14 20.51
C ARG A 340 6.81 20.04 19.37
N TYR A 341 5.71 20.76 19.57
CA TYR A 341 4.98 21.46 18.51
C TYR A 341 5.81 22.56 17.82
N GLU A 342 6.57 23.35 18.59
CA GLU A 342 7.42 24.41 18.03
C GLU A 342 8.54 23.86 17.13
N GLU A 343 9.09 22.69 17.48
CA GLU A 343 10.07 22.01 16.61
C GLU A 343 9.42 21.48 15.33
N ALA A 344 8.21 20.92 15.43
CA ALA A 344 7.47 20.46 14.27
C ALA A 344 7.15 21.61 13.29
N LYS A 345 6.70 22.77 13.81
CA LYS A 345 6.46 23.98 12.99
C LYS A 345 7.74 24.48 12.34
N ARG A 346 8.84 24.60 13.10
CA ARG A 346 10.16 24.99 12.55
C ARG A 346 10.59 24.07 11.42
N TRP A 347 10.39 22.76 11.57
CA TRP A 347 10.72 21.79 10.53
C TRP A 347 9.91 22.03 9.24
N LEU A 348 8.61 22.32 9.38
CA LEU A 348 7.76 22.65 8.23
C LEU A 348 8.06 24.02 7.59
N PHE A 349 8.54 24.99 8.36
CA PHE A 349 9.02 26.26 7.80
C PHE A 349 10.33 26.09 7.03
N MET A 350 11.28 25.33 7.58
CA MET A 350 12.54 25.01 6.89
C MET A 350 12.30 24.30 5.55
N MET A 351 11.24 23.49 5.44
CA MET A 351 10.85 22.89 4.15
C MET A 351 10.55 23.96 3.08
N VAL A 352 9.84 25.03 3.46
CA VAL A 352 9.51 26.15 2.55
C VAL A 352 10.75 26.96 2.20
N GLU A 353 11.63 27.19 3.17
CA GLU A 353 12.92 27.88 2.94
C GLU A 353 13.82 27.09 1.97
N ASN A 354 13.75 25.76 2.01
CA ASN A 354 14.42 24.87 1.05
C ASN A 354 13.68 24.72 -0.29
N GLN A 355 12.75 25.64 -0.60
CA GLN A 355 12.01 25.72 -1.88
C GLN A 355 11.17 24.47 -2.18
N LEU A 356 10.83 23.68 -1.16
CA LEU A 356 9.90 22.56 -1.30
C LEU A 356 8.48 23.05 -1.07
N THR A 357 7.56 22.65 -1.96
CA THR A 357 6.15 23.05 -1.88
C THR A 357 5.41 22.19 -0.84
N PRO A 358 4.83 22.78 0.21
CA PRO A 358 3.99 22.05 1.16
C PRO A 358 2.76 21.47 0.46
N ASN A 359 2.45 20.21 0.76
CA ASN A 359 1.26 19.51 0.29
C ASN A 359 0.19 19.40 1.40
N ALA A 360 -0.94 18.79 1.09
CA ALA A 360 -2.05 18.59 2.02
C ALA A 360 -1.65 17.93 3.35
N ILE A 361 -0.63 17.07 3.37
CA ILE A 361 -0.15 16.41 4.59
C ILE A 361 0.53 17.43 5.51
N ASN A 362 1.34 18.33 4.95
CA ASN A 362 2.00 19.41 5.71
C ASN A 362 0.95 20.33 6.37
N PHE A 363 -0.05 20.78 5.59
CA PHE A 363 -1.16 21.59 6.12
C PHE A 363 -1.97 20.86 7.18
N THR A 364 -2.30 19.59 6.94
CA THR A 364 -3.03 18.76 7.91
C THR A 364 -2.25 18.62 9.22
N THR A 365 -0.92 18.49 9.14
CA THR A 365 -0.05 18.39 10.32
C THR A 365 -0.02 19.70 11.10
N LEU A 366 0.07 20.86 10.43
CA LEU A 366 -0.01 22.18 11.09
C LEU A 366 -1.38 22.41 11.73
N ILE A 367 -2.47 22.05 11.03
CA ILE A 367 -3.83 22.15 11.55
C ILE A 367 -3.96 21.30 12.83
N ASP A 368 -3.52 20.04 12.80
CA ASP A 368 -3.52 19.15 13.97
C ASP A 368 -2.69 19.71 15.13
N ILE A 369 -1.50 20.27 14.86
CA ILE A 369 -0.66 20.92 15.87
C ILE A 369 -1.41 22.10 16.51
N HIS A 370 -1.95 23.03 15.71
CA HIS A 370 -2.67 24.19 16.22
C HIS A 370 -3.94 23.80 16.99
N CYS A 371 -4.65 22.77 16.54
CA CYS A 371 -5.79 22.20 17.29
C CYS A 371 -5.35 21.66 18.66
N LYS A 372 -4.23 20.95 18.73
CA LYS A 372 -3.68 20.41 19.98
C LYS A 372 -3.14 21.49 20.93
N GLU A 373 -2.71 22.62 20.40
CA GLU A 373 -2.34 23.82 21.18
C GLU A 373 -3.56 24.65 21.61
N GLY A 374 -4.76 24.31 21.12
CA GLY A 374 -5.99 25.07 21.37
C GLY A 374 -6.14 26.32 20.49
N ASN A 375 -5.22 26.58 19.57
CA ASN A 375 -5.29 27.69 18.61
C ASN A 375 -6.16 27.33 17.40
N ILE A 376 -7.46 27.19 17.67
CA ILE A 376 -8.48 26.84 16.69
C ILE A 376 -8.64 27.90 15.57
N VAL A 377 -8.36 29.17 15.88
CA VAL A 377 -8.43 30.28 14.91
C VAL A 377 -7.43 30.07 13.79
N GLU A 378 -6.18 29.77 14.15
CA GLU A 378 -5.12 29.53 13.18
C GLU A 378 -5.32 28.23 12.40
N ALA A 379 -5.81 27.18 13.08
CA ALA A 379 -6.21 25.93 12.42
C ALA A 379 -7.28 26.15 11.34
N LYS A 380 -8.33 26.96 11.62
CA LYS A 380 -9.35 27.35 10.63
C LYS A 380 -8.75 28.18 9.49
N ARG A 381 -7.78 29.07 9.75
CA ARG A 381 -7.09 29.88 8.73
C ARG A 381 -6.35 28.99 7.75
N LEU A 382 -5.54 28.05 8.26
CA LEU A 382 -4.79 27.09 7.45
C LEU A 382 -5.70 26.15 6.64
N PHE A 383 -6.83 25.74 7.23
CA PHE A 383 -7.83 24.93 6.52
C PHE A 383 -8.42 25.65 5.30
N ARG A 384 -8.75 26.95 5.43
CA ARG A 384 -9.22 27.77 4.29
C ARG A 384 -8.11 27.99 3.26
N GLN A 385 -6.87 28.16 3.69
CA GLN A 385 -5.73 28.29 2.79
C GLN A 385 -5.51 27.02 1.96
N LEU A 386 -5.66 25.84 2.57
CA LEU A 386 -5.59 24.56 1.87
C LEU A 386 -6.66 24.49 0.76
N GLN A 387 -7.91 24.84 1.09
CA GLN A 387 -9.01 24.89 0.12
C GLN A 387 -8.75 25.87 -1.03
N GLY A 388 -8.20 27.06 -0.72
CA GLY A 388 -7.91 28.10 -1.71
C GLY A 388 -6.80 27.75 -2.69
N LYS A 389 -5.90 26.81 -2.35
CA LYS A 389 -4.83 26.32 -3.23
C LYS A 389 -5.29 25.26 -4.24
N GLY A 390 -6.58 24.89 -4.24
CA GLY A 390 -7.10 23.82 -5.10
C GLY A 390 -6.83 22.41 -4.57
N GLU A 391 -6.22 22.28 -3.39
CA GLU A 391 -6.07 21.00 -2.70
C GLU A 391 -7.31 20.75 -1.82
N SER A 392 -8.05 19.68 -2.10
CA SER A 392 -9.21 19.32 -1.28
C SER A 392 -8.74 18.79 0.08
N PRO A 393 -9.25 19.32 1.20
CA PRO A 393 -9.12 18.67 2.50
C PRO A 393 -9.60 17.22 2.42
N ASN A 394 -8.84 16.31 3.02
CA ASN A 394 -9.16 14.89 3.10
C ASN A 394 -9.79 14.55 4.46
N THR A 395 -10.21 13.30 4.65
CA THR A 395 -10.82 12.83 5.91
C THR A 395 -9.95 13.12 7.13
N VAL A 396 -8.63 12.97 7.02
CA VAL A 396 -7.69 13.24 8.12
C VAL A 396 -7.68 14.73 8.51
N THR A 397 -7.75 15.63 7.53
CA THR A 397 -7.82 17.08 7.79
C THR A 397 -9.09 17.47 8.54
N TYR A 398 -10.25 16.93 8.15
CA TYR A 398 -11.52 17.15 8.87
C TYR A 398 -11.46 16.56 10.28
N ASN A 399 -10.95 15.34 10.42
CA ASN A 399 -10.81 14.68 11.72
C ASN A 399 -9.94 15.49 12.69
N ALA A 400 -8.84 16.08 12.23
CA ALA A 400 -7.99 16.94 13.06
C ALA A 400 -8.75 18.16 13.63
N LEU A 401 -9.55 18.84 12.78
CA LEU A 401 -10.37 19.96 13.23
C LEU A 401 -11.49 19.51 14.16
N ILE A 402 -12.22 18.45 13.80
CA ILE A 402 -13.31 17.88 14.60
C ILE A 402 -12.78 17.48 15.99
N ASP A 403 -11.62 16.83 16.06
CA ASP A 403 -10.94 16.50 17.31
C ASP A 403 -10.57 17.75 18.13
N GLY A 404 -10.02 18.77 17.46
CA GLY A 404 -9.71 20.06 18.09
C GLY A 404 -10.93 20.75 18.69
N TYR A 405 -12.03 20.85 17.93
CA TYR A 405 -13.30 21.40 18.41
C TYR A 405 -13.89 20.57 19.56
N SER A 406 -13.87 19.24 19.42
CA SER A 406 -14.40 18.30 20.41
C SER A 406 -13.63 18.41 21.73
N LYS A 407 -12.31 18.53 21.71
CA LYS A 407 -11.47 18.71 22.92
C LYS A 407 -11.67 20.07 23.59
N LYS A 408 -12.02 21.10 22.82
CA LYS A 408 -12.33 22.44 23.35
C LYS A 408 -13.77 22.55 23.88
N GLY A 409 -14.63 21.57 23.60
CA GLY A 409 -16.04 21.57 24.00
C GLY A 409 -16.96 22.35 23.05
N GLU A 410 -16.42 22.82 21.94
CA GLU A 410 -17.17 23.53 20.89
C GLU A 410 -17.87 22.52 19.96
N MET A 411 -18.71 21.64 20.54
CA MET A 411 -19.32 20.50 19.84
C MET A 411 -20.19 20.92 18.64
N LYS A 412 -20.85 22.08 18.70
CA LYS A 412 -21.66 22.60 17.57
C LYS A 412 -20.83 22.78 16.30
N ASP A 413 -19.63 23.34 16.42
CA ASP A 413 -18.70 23.48 15.29
C ASP A 413 -18.16 22.11 14.83
N ALA A 414 -17.94 21.18 15.76
CA ALA A 414 -17.53 19.81 15.43
C ALA A 414 -18.59 19.08 14.57
N TYR A 415 -19.87 19.13 14.94
CA TYR A 415 -20.96 18.58 14.14
C TYR A 415 -21.11 19.29 12.79
N LYS A 416 -20.96 20.62 12.76
CA LYS A 416 -21.01 21.38 11.50
C LYS A 416 -19.93 20.92 10.52
N LEU A 417 -18.72 20.67 11.01
CA LEU A 417 -17.61 20.15 10.19
C LEU A 417 -17.88 18.72 9.71
N ARG A 418 -18.48 17.86 10.54
CA ARG A 418 -18.90 16.52 10.13
C ARG A 418 -19.92 16.59 8.98
N HIS A 419 -20.91 17.47 9.06
CA HIS A 419 -21.88 17.64 7.98
C HIS A 419 -21.27 18.25 6.72
N GLU A 420 -20.35 19.21 6.86
CA GLU A 420 -19.59 19.77 5.71
C GLU A 420 -18.78 18.68 5.00
N MET A 421 -18.15 17.79 5.78
CA MET A 421 -17.41 16.63 5.28
C MET A 421 -18.30 15.70 4.46
N GLU A 422 -19.47 15.31 5.00
CA GLU A 422 -20.45 14.46 4.30
C GLU A 422 -20.97 15.14 3.02
N ALA A 423 -21.32 16.43 3.07
CA ALA A 423 -21.81 17.20 1.92
C ALA A 423 -20.78 17.31 0.77
N LYS A 424 -19.49 17.25 1.09
CA LYS A 424 -18.39 17.24 0.11
C LYS A 424 -18.02 15.82 -0.36
N GLY A 425 -18.84 14.82 -0.06
CA GLY A 425 -18.62 13.43 -0.47
C GLY A 425 -17.46 12.75 0.26
N ARG A 426 -17.07 13.24 1.44
CA ARG A 426 -16.08 12.57 2.30
C ARG A 426 -16.82 11.75 3.35
N ILE A 427 -16.44 10.49 3.49
CA ILE A 427 -17.11 9.54 4.39
C ILE A 427 -16.51 9.65 5.79
N PRO A 428 -17.29 10.00 6.83
CA PRO A 428 -16.85 9.95 8.22
C PRO A 428 -16.36 8.55 8.59
N ASP A 429 -15.19 8.47 9.24
CA ASP A 429 -14.55 7.21 9.61
C ASP A 429 -14.58 6.98 11.13
N VAL A 430 -13.95 5.89 11.56
CA VAL A 430 -13.84 5.54 13.00
C VAL A 430 -13.24 6.69 13.82
N TYR A 431 -12.30 7.45 13.27
CA TYR A 431 -11.68 8.58 13.98
C TYR A 431 -12.64 9.76 14.11
N THR A 432 -13.44 10.06 13.08
CA THR A 432 -14.48 11.11 13.15
C THR A 432 -15.42 10.87 14.33
N TYR A 433 -15.97 9.65 14.43
CA TYR A 433 -16.87 9.29 15.54
C TYR A 433 -16.15 9.24 16.87
N THR A 434 -14.93 8.68 16.91
CA THR A 434 -14.14 8.61 18.16
C THR A 434 -13.90 9.99 18.74
N SER A 435 -13.56 11.00 17.92
CA SER A 435 -13.35 12.37 18.38
C SER A 435 -14.63 13.00 18.93
N LEU A 436 -15.78 12.83 18.26
CA LEU A 436 -17.07 13.34 18.73
C LEU A 436 -17.52 12.65 20.03
N VAL A 437 -17.42 11.32 20.09
CA VAL A 437 -17.72 10.51 21.29
C VAL A 437 -16.84 10.94 22.45
N HIS A 438 -15.53 11.10 22.22
CA HIS A 438 -14.60 11.57 23.24
C HIS A 438 -14.95 12.98 23.74
N GLY A 439 -15.32 13.87 22.82
CA GLY A 439 -15.83 15.21 23.14
C GLY A 439 -17.04 15.14 24.06
N GLU A 440 -18.14 14.53 23.62
CA GLU A 440 -19.36 14.41 24.41
C GLU A 440 -19.12 13.74 25.78
N CYS A 441 -18.26 12.71 25.84
CA CYS A 441 -17.89 12.06 27.09
C CYS A 441 -17.13 13.01 28.04
N SER A 442 -16.20 13.81 27.50
CA SER A 442 -15.37 14.72 28.29
C SER A 442 -16.17 15.89 28.86
N PHE A 443 -17.25 16.30 28.18
CA PHE A 443 -18.15 17.38 28.60
C PHE A 443 -19.45 16.89 29.28
N GLY A 444 -19.53 15.60 29.62
CA GLY A 444 -20.60 15.03 30.46
C GLY A 444 -21.89 14.63 29.73
N ASN A 445 -21.95 14.80 28.41
CA ASN A 445 -23.11 14.48 27.57
C ASN A 445 -23.13 12.99 27.15
N ILE A 446 -23.06 12.09 28.13
CA ILE A 446 -22.88 10.65 27.88
C ILE A 446 -23.99 10.03 27.01
N ASP A 447 -25.22 10.55 27.09
CA ASP A 447 -26.33 10.02 26.30
C ASP A 447 -26.15 10.29 24.81
N GLU A 448 -25.61 11.46 24.45
CA GLU A 448 -25.28 11.80 23.06
C GLU A 448 -24.06 11.00 22.58
N ALA A 449 -23.06 10.81 23.45
CA ALA A 449 -21.93 9.93 23.16
C ALA A 449 -22.38 8.49 22.83
N MET A 450 -23.35 7.95 23.57
CA MET A 450 -23.92 6.63 23.31
C MET A 450 -24.71 6.57 22.01
N LYS A 451 -25.43 7.64 21.63
CA LYS A 451 -26.09 7.71 20.31
C LYS A 451 -25.06 7.64 19.18
N LEU A 452 -23.99 8.44 19.26
CA LEU A 452 -22.89 8.42 18.28
C LEU A 452 -22.21 7.05 18.19
N PHE A 453 -22.02 6.38 19.32
CA PHE A 453 -21.45 5.03 19.39
C PHE A 453 -22.34 3.98 18.71
N ASN A 454 -23.65 4.09 18.87
CA ASN A 454 -24.57 3.18 18.19
C ASN A 454 -24.69 3.52 16.70
N GLU A 455 -24.66 4.80 16.32
CA GLU A 455 -24.66 5.24 14.93
C GLU A 455 -23.44 4.68 14.16
N MET A 456 -22.24 4.76 14.73
CA MET A 456 -21.04 4.22 14.08
C MET A 456 -21.15 2.71 13.84
N ARG A 457 -21.74 1.96 14.78
CA ARG A 457 -21.95 0.50 14.64
C ARG A 457 -22.96 0.18 13.54
N GLN A 458 -24.05 0.93 13.46
CA GLN A 458 -25.06 0.77 12.40
C GLN A 458 -24.49 1.04 11.01
N LYS A 459 -23.48 1.91 10.91
CA LYS A 459 -22.74 2.19 9.67
C LYS A 459 -21.63 1.18 9.37
N GLY A 460 -21.50 0.11 10.16
CA GLY A 460 -20.48 -0.92 9.98
C GLY A 460 -19.06 -0.49 10.40
N LEU A 461 -18.93 0.63 11.13
CA LEU A 461 -17.65 1.07 11.66
C LEU A 461 -17.35 0.34 12.98
N VAL A 462 -16.27 -0.42 13.02
CA VAL A 462 -15.83 -1.13 14.23
C VAL A 462 -15.17 -0.12 15.19
N PRO A 463 -15.71 0.07 16.41
CA PRO A 463 -15.09 0.96 17.39
C PRO A 463 -13.70 0.48 17.79
N ASN A 464 -12.78 1.42 18.05
CA ASN A 464 -11.42 1.08 18.45
C ASN A 464 -11.24 1.21 19.97
N VAL A 465 -10.05 0.82 20.45
CA VAL A 465 -9.68 0.91 21.88
C VAL A 465 -9.97 2.31 22.45
N VAL A 466 -9.64 3.38 21.72
CA VAL A 466 -9.83 4.76 22.17
C VAL A 466 -11.32 5.11 22.31
N THR A 467 -12.17 4.64 21.39
CA THR A 467 -13.62 4.83 21.47
C THR A 467 -14.20 4.16 22.71
N TYR A 468 -13.87 2.89 22.94
CA TYR A 468 -14.30 2.15 24.13
C TYR A 468 -13.79 2.80 25.42
N THR A 469 -12.50 3.16 25.47
CA THR A 469 -11.91 3.86 26.63
C THR A 469 -12.66 5.15 26.95
N ALA A 470 -13.01 5.96 25.94
CA ALA A 470 -13.72 7.21 26.14
C ALA A 470 -15.12 7.01 26.74
N ILE A 471 -15.89 6.06 26.20
CA ILE A 471 -17.26 5.78 26.65
C ILE A 471 -17.26 5.11 28.02
N ILE A 472 -16.41 4.11 28.26
CA ILE A 472 -16.31 3.44 29.55
C ILE A 472 -15.94 4.47 30.62
N SER A 473 -14.96 5.34 30.34
CA SER A 473 -14.58 6.42 31.27
C SER A 473 -15.72 7.41 31.51
N GLY A 474 -16.45 7.79 30.45
CA GLY A 474 -17.61 8.67 30.54
C GLY A 474 -18.76 8.07 31.36
N LEU A 475 -19.11 6.81 31.11
CA LEU A 475 -20.14 6.06 31.84
C LEU A 475 -19.77 5.87 33.30
N SER A 476 -18.52 5.50 33.60
CA SER A 476 -18.01 5.40 34.98
C SER A 476 -18.16 6.72 35.73
N LYS A 477 -17.79 7.85 35.10
CA LYS A 477 -17.93 9.19 35.70
C LYS A 477 -19.38 9.59 35.96
N LYS A 478 -20.33 9.14 35.13
CA LYS A 478 -21.78 9.38 35.29
C LYS A 478 -22.45 8.35 36.22
N GLY A 479 -21.73 7.35 36.71
CA GLY A 479 -22.24 6.30 37.61
C GLY A 479 -23.05 5.19 36.92
N ARG A 480 -22.94 5.06 35.58
CA ARG A 480 -23.64 4.02 34.78
C ARG A 480 -22.77 2.77 34.63
N SER A 481 -22.46 2.11 35.75
CA SER A 481 -21.50 1.02 35.84
C SER A 481 -21.86 -0.20 35.00
N ASP A 482 -23.13 -0.60 34.98
CA ASP A 482 -23.57 -1.81 34.28
C ASP A 482 -23.34 -1.72 32.77
N GLU A 483 -23.53 -0.53 32.21
CA GLU A 483 -23.21 -0.25 30.81
C GLU A 483 -21.70 -0.23 30.55
N ALA A 484 -20.92 0.35 31.48
CA ALA A 484 -19.46 0.38 31.39
C ALA A 484 -18.85 -1.03 31.39
N PHE A 485 -19.32 -1.92 32.27
CA PHE A 485 -18.86 -3.31 32.32
C PHE A 485 -19.32 -4.14 31.12
N ARG A 486 -20.53 -3.92 30.61
CA ARG A 486 -20.98 -4.56 29.37
C ARG A 486 -20.10 -4.20 28.18
N LEU A 487 -19.77 -2.93 28.02
CA LEU A 487 -18.88 -2.47 26.94
C LEU A 487 -17.43 -2.95 27.13
N TYR A 488 -16.96 -3.09 28.37
CA TYR A 488 -15.66 -3.72 28.65
C TYR A 488 -15.63 -5.19 28.18
N ASN A 489 -16.64 -5.98 28.52
CA ASN A 489 -16.71 -7.38 28.09
C ASN A 489 -16.84 -7.50 26.56
N GLU A 490 -17.61 -6.62 25.93
CA GLU A 490 -17.71 -6.53 24.47
C GLU A 490 -16.32 -6.25 23.85
N MET A 491 -15.60 -5.26 24.38
CA MET A 491 -14.24 -4.92 23.93
C MET A 491 -13.29 -6.12 23.98
N ILE A 492 -13.31 -6.90 25.06
CA ILE A 492 -12.50 -8.13 25.19
C ILE A 492 -12.93 -9.19 24.17
N SER A 493 -14.23 -9.40 23.99
CA SER A 493 -14.76 -10.41 23.06
C SER A 493 -14.37 -10.13 21.60
N LEU A 494 -14.17 -8.85 21.24
CA LEU A 494 -13.70 -8.41 19.93
C LEU A 494 -12.17 -8.48 19.78
N GLY A 495 -11.45 -8.98 20.79
CA GLY A 495 -10.00 -9.15 20.76
C GLY A 495 -9.20 -7.86 21.01
N HIS A 496 -9.84 -6.80 21.53
CA HIS A 496 -9.14 -5.59 21.91
C HIS A 496 -8.47 -5.74 23.29
N VAL A 497 -7.26 -5.20 23.42
CA VAL A 497 -6.53 -5.15 24.71
C VAL A 497 -6.86 -3.82 25.41
N PRO A 498 -7.47 -3.83 26.61
CA PRO A 498 -7.78 -2.62 27.36
C PRO A 498 -6.52 -1.89 27.77
N ASP A 499 -6.56 -0.55 27.66
CA ASP A 499 -5.49 0.30 28.14
C ASP A 499 -5.58 0.56 29.65
N GLN A 500 -4.53 1.15 30.22
CA GLN A 500 -4.49 1.48 31.65
C GLN A 500 -5.65 2.38 32.09
N ARG A 501 -6.18 3.24 31.21
CA ARG A 501 -7.25 4.19 31.53
C ARG A 501 -8.60 3.49 31.69
N VAL A 502 -8.86 2.43 30.93
CA VAL A 502 -10.05 1.58 31.12
C VAL A 502 -10.04 0.98 32.52
N TYR A 503 -8.93 0.36 32.91
CA TYR A 503 -8.80 -0.21 34.25
C TYR A 503 -8.95 0.85 35.34
N SER A 504 -8.24 1.98 35.24
CA SER A 504 -8.36 3.07 36.21
C SER A 504 -9.77 3.65 36.31
N SER A 505 -10.50 3.75 35.18
CA SER A 505 -11.87 4.28 35.17
C SER A 505 -12.87 3.31 35.81
N LEU A 506 -12.64 2.00 35.72
CA LEU A 506 -13.48 0.99 36.36
C LEU A 506 -13.11 0.81 37.85
N VAL A 507 -11.82 0.83 38.21
CA VAL A 507 -11.35 0.71 39.61
C VAL A 507 -11.75 1.94 40.45
N GLY A 508 -11.57 3.16 39.93
CA GLY A 508 -11.92 4.38 40.68
C GLY A 508 -13.41 4.46 41.04
N PHE A 509 -14.27 3.74 40.32
CA PHE A 509 -15.69 3.60 40.68
C PHE A 509 -15.89 2.59 41.83
N ILE A 510 -15.17 1.46 41.84
CA ILE A 510 -15.23 0.46 42.91
C ILE A 510 -14.77 1.07 44.24
N GLU A 511 -13.69 1.86 44.22
CA GLU A 511 -13.22 2.59 45.42
C GLU A 511 -14.26 3.60 45.94
N MET A 512 -14.93 4.33 45.04
CA MET A 512 -16.02 5.24 45.39
C MET A 512 -17.25 4.51 45.98
N PHE A 513 -17.58 3.34 45.45
CA PHE A 513 -18.70 2.52 45.95
C PHE A 513 -18.41 1.93 47.32
N VAL A 514 -17.20 1.38 47.52
CA VAL A 514 -16.73 0.88 48.83
C VAL A 514 -16.66 2.02 49.86
N TYR A 515 -16.17 3.21 49.46
CA TYR A 515 -16.14 4.39 50.31
C TYR A 515 -17.56 4.86 50.69
N CYS A 516 -18.52 4.87 49.76
CA CYS A 516 -19.91 5.23 50.03
C CYS A 516 -20.63 4.23 50.94
N ILE A 517 -20.35 2.93 50.80
CA ILE A 517 -20.86 1.88 51.69
C ILE A 517 -20.30 2.07 53.11
N ASN A 518 -18.99 2.31 53.22
CA ASN A 518 -18.33 2.61 54.50
C ASN A 518 -18.90 3.88 55.15
N LEU A 519 -19.13 4.95 54.39
CA LEU A 519 -19.69 6.21 54.90
C LEU A 519 -21.15 6.03 55.40
N ARG A 520 -21.98 5.25 54.69
CA ARG A 520 -23.35 4.91 55.11
C ARG A 520 -23.38 4.04 56.36
N LEU A 521 -22.47 3.07 56.47
CA LEU A 521 -22.33 2.22 57.67
C LEU A 521 -21.87 3.02 58.89
N VAL A 522 -20.90 3.93 58.72
CA VAL A 522 -20.44 4.84 59.79
C VAL A 522 -21.56 5.77 60.26
N LEU A 523 -22.38 6.28 59.34
CA LEU A 523 -23.53 7.16 59.67
C LEU A 523 -24.72 6.42 60.29
N HIS A 524 -24.92 5.12 60.04
CA HIS A 524 -26.03 4.33 60.59
C HIS A 524 -25.70 3.54 61.86
N LEU A 525 -24.44 3.12 62.07
CA LEU A 525 -24.05 2.22 63.17
C LEU A 525 -23.17 2.87 64.23
N GLY A 526 -22.71 4.11 64.03
CA GLY A 526 -22.00 4.89 65.07
C GLY A 526 -20.69 4.27 65.59
N ARG A 527 -20.11 3.29 64.89
CA ARG A 527 -18.81 2.70 65.21
C ARG A 527 -17.90 2.69 63.98
N VAL A 528 -16.71 3.23 64.16
CA VAL A 528 -15.59 3.17 63.22
C VAL A 528 -14.84 1.87 63.51
N GLU A 529 -15.10 0.82 62.75
CA GLU A 529 -14.15 -0.29 62.66
C GLU A 529 -13.23 -0.08 61.46
N ASP A 530 -11.97 -0.50 61.63
CA ASP A 530 -10.90 -0.37 60.65
C ASP A 530 -11.32 -0.98 59.29
N PRO A 531 -11.28 -0.22 58.17
CA PRO A 531 -11.74 -0.68 56.85
C PRO A 531 -11.15 -2.02 56.40
N ALA A 532 -9.91 -2.32 56.82
CA ALA A 532 -9.21 -3.55 56.47
C ALA A 532 -9.77 -4.81 57.16
N ILE A 533 -10.40 -4.66 58.33
CA ILE A 533 -10.96 -5.77 59.12
C ILE A 533 -12.36 -6.14 58.61
N PHE A 534 -13.17 -5.15 58.21
CA PHE A 534 -14.51 -5.38 57.69
C PHE A 534 -14.52 -6.05 56.30
N LEU A 535 -13.59 -5.66 55.41
CA LEU A 535 -13.39 -6.33 54.11
C LEU A 535 -12.99 -7.80 54.25
N LYS A 536 -12.31 -8.15 55.34
CA LYS A 536 -11.93 -9.54 55.67
C LYS A 536 -13.13 -10.34 56.21
N ASN A 537 -14.03 -9.69 56.94
CA ASN A 537 -15.19 -10.31 57.60
C ASN A 537 -16.47 -10.35 56.73
N CYS A 538 -16.54 -9.62 55.60
CA CYS A 538 -17.60 -9.77 54.59
C CYS A 538 -17.43 -11.00 53.69
N SER A 539 -16.79 -12.06 54.21
CA SER A 539 -16.59 -13.34 53.55
C SER A 539 -17.74 -14.31 53.83
N GLY A 540 -18.96 -13.88 53.51
CA GLY A 540 -20.16 -14.70 53.66
C GLY A 540 -21.35 -14.11 52.90
N ASP A 541 -21.65 -14.73 51.76
CA ASP A 541 -22.92 -14.71 51.02
C ASP A 541 -23.42 -13.43 50.32
N LEU A 542 -22.97 -12.20 50.63
CA LEU A 542 -23.38 -11.01 49.84
C LEU A 542 -22.43 -10.62 48.69
N VAL A 543 -21.20 -11.13 48.69
CA VAL A 543 -20.17 -10.78 47.70
C VAL A 543 -20.11 -11.79 46.55
N TYR A 544 -20.58 -13.03 46.77
CA TYR A 544 -20.43 -14.14 45.82
C TYR A 544 -21.36 -14.05 44.61
N ASP A 545 -22.51 -13.39 44.71
CA ASP A 545 -23.49 -13.34 43.61
C ASP A 545 -23.35 -12.11 42.68
N MET A 546 -22.46 -11.15 42.95
CA MET A 546 -22.39 -9.90 42.17
C MET A 546 -21.05 -9.54 41.52
N PHE A 547 -19.93 -10.23 41.79
CA PHE A 547 -18.63 -9.82 41.23
C PHE A 547 -17.74 -11.00 40.81
N VAL A 548 -17.73 -11.31 39.51
CA VAL A 548 -16.57 -11.94 38.87
C VAL A 548 -15.64 -10.83 38.41
N LEU A 549 -14.83 -10.30 39.32
CA LEU A 549 -13.73 -9.39 38.94
C LEU A 549 -12.57 -10.21 38.34
N PRO A 550 -11.93 -9.77 37.25
CA PRO A 550 -10.75 -10.44 36.72
C PRO A 550 -9.63 -10.54 37.76
N PRO A 551 -8.86 -11.64 37.82
CA PRO A 551 -7.80 -11.86 38.81
C PRO A 551 -6.77 -10.72 38.91
N VAL A 552 -6.49 -10.04 37.79
CA VAL A 552 -5.56 -8.90 37.69
C VAL A 552 -6.08 -7.66 38.45
N MET A 553 -7.40 -7.51 38.55
CA MET A 553 -8.06 -6.41 39.26
C MET A 553 -8.07 -6.69 40.76
N MET A 554 -8.33 -7.94 41.16
CA MET A 554 -8.22 -8.39 42.56
C MET A 554 -6.81 -8.20 43.10
N ALA A 555 -5.77 -8.50 42.32
CA ALA A 555 -4.37 -8.33 42.71
C ALA A 555 -3.89 -6.87 42.87
N LYS A 556 -4.68 -5.89 42.41
CA LYS A 556 -4.41 -4.44 42.59
C LYS A 556 -5.26 -3.80 43.69
N LEU A 557 -6.35 -4.47 44.08
CA LEU A 557 -7.26 -4.04 45.15
C LEU A 557 -6.82 -4.58 46.53
N CYS A 558 -6.11 -5.71 46.57
CA CYS A 558 -5.34 -6.19 47.73
C CYS A 558 -3.97 -5.52 47.79
#